data_AF-A0A6J4QJQ6-F1
#
_entry.id   AF-A0A6J4QJQ6-F1
#
_cell.length_a   1.000
_cell.length_b   1.000
_cell.length_c   1.000
_cell.angle_alpha   90.00
_cell.angle_beta   90.00
_cell.angle_gamma   90.00
#
_symmetry.space_group_name_H-M   'P 1'
#
loop_
_entity.id
_entity.type
_entity.pdbx_description
1 polymer ?
#
loop_
_entity_poly.entity_id
_entity_poly.type
_entity_poly.pdbx_seq_one_letter_code
_entity_poly.pdbx_strand_id
1 'polypeptide(L)' 'QLQVGGEELDIILGDVIWTAELAESGWISDLSDRFPEGRQQAFLPGSVEAITYHGKPYGMPWYTDTGLL' A
#
# COMPACT_ATOMS: atom_id res chain seq x y z
N GLN A 1 2.31 -15.02 -10.09
CA GLN A 1 3.10 -14.22 -11.06
C GLN A 1 2.15 -13.20 -11.68
N LEU A 2 2.33 -11.90 -11.40
CA LEU A 2 1.61 -10.85 -12.13
C LEU A 2 2.03 -10.94 -13.60
N GLN A 3 1.09 -11.30 -14.48
CA GLN A 3 1.33 -11.34 -15.93
C GLN A 3 1.17 -9.95 -16.54
N VAL A 4 2.03 -9.02 -16.15
CA VAL A 4 2.21 -7.76 -16.89
C VAL A 4 3.68 -7.68 -17.25
N GLY A 5 4.00 -8.09 -18.48
CA GLY A 5 5.25 -7.75 -19.11
C GLY A 5 5.21 -6.28 -19.49
N GLY A 6 5.99 -5.46 -18.79
CA GLY A 6 6.17 -4.05 -19.10
C GLY A 6 7.05 -3.42 -18.04
N GLU A 7 8.22 -2.93 -18.44
CA GLU A 7 9.20 -2.24 -17.59
C GLU A 7 8.73 -0.84 -17.11
N GLU A 8 7.44 -0.51 -17.27
CA GLU A 8 6.82 0.81 -16.99
C GLU A 8 5.47 0.65 -16.28
N LEU A 9 5.46 0.04 -15.09
CA LEU A 9 4.33 0.17 -14.17
C LEU A 9 4.68 1.19 -13.10
N ASP A 10 4.15 2.40 -13.25
CA ASP A 10 4.38 3.49 -12.28
C ASP A 10 3.54 3.32 -11.01
N ILE A 11 2.29 2.85 -11.15
CA ILE A 11 1.32 2.75 -10.06
C ILE A 11 0.47 1.49 -10.23
N ILE A 12 0.27 0.75 -9.13
CA ILE A 12 -0.63 -0.40 -9.05
C ILE A 12 -1.78 -0.02 -8.13
N LEU A 13 -3.02 -0.19 -8.60
CA LEU A 13 -4.19 -0.20 -7.73
C LEU A 13 -4.43 -1.65 -7.27
N GLY A 14 -4.10 -1.94 -6.02
CA GLY A 14 -4.12 -3.30 -5.46
C GLY A 14 -4.86 -3.37 -4.12
N ASP A 15 -5.34 -4.57 -3.78
CA ASP A 15 -5.95 -4.84 -2.49
C ASP A 15 -4.89 -4.92 -1.38
N VAL A 16 -5.21 -4.36 -0.21
CA VAL A 16 -4.32 -4.30 0.96
C VAL A 16 -3.90 -5.67 1.49
N ILE A 17 -4.63 -6.75 1.19
CA ILE A 17 -4.21 -8.11 1.58
C ILE A 17 -2.87 -8.54 0.98
N TRP A 18 -2.46 -7.91 -0.13
CA TRP A 18 -1.22 -8.25 -0.85
C TRP A 18 -0.03 -7.39 -0.43
N THR A 19 -0.21 -6.37 0.43
CA THR A 19 0.86 -5.42 0.80
C THR A 19 2.12 -6.13 1.26
N ALA A 20 2.01 -7.08 2.19
CA ALA A 20 3.18 -7.77 2.75
C ALA A 20 3.92 -8.60 1.69
N GLU A 21 3.20 -9.38 0.89
CA GLU A 21 3.80 -10.23 -0.15
C GLU A 21 4.50 -9.40 -1.24
N LEU A 22 3.86 -8.32 -1.69
CA LEU A 22 4.42 -7.45 -2.72
C LEU A 22 5.60 -6.62 -2.20
N ALA A 23 5.56 -6.20 -0.93
CA ALA A 23 6.67 -5.49 -0.30
C ALA A 23 7.89 -6.42 -0.12
N GLU A 24 7.68 -7.64 0.39
CA GLU A 24 8.76 -8.63 0.60
C GLU A 24 9.40 -9.06 -0.74
N SER A 25 8.60 -9.18 -1.79
CA SER A 25 9.09 -9.54 -3.13
C SER A 25 9.66 -8.36 -3.92
N GLY A 26 9.63 -7.13 -3.37
CA GLY A 26 10.19 -5.94 -3.99
C GLY A 26 9.39 -5.38 -5.17
N TRP A 27 8.14 -5.80 -5.35
CA TRP A 27 7.28 -5.33 -6.45
C TRP A 27 6.67 -3.95 -6.19
N ILE A 28 6.56 -3.53 -4.92
CA ILE A 28 6.11 -2.19 -4.53
C ILE A 28 7.18 -1.51 -3.67
N SER A 29 7.26 -0.18 -3.77
CA SER A 29 8.33 0.60 -3.16
C SER A 29 7.98 1.09 -1.75
N ASP A 30 8.99 1.16 -0.88
CA ASP A 30 8.89 1.86 0.40
C ASP A 30 8.58 3.35 0.14
N LEU A 31 7.50 3.84 0.77
CA LEU A 31 7.01 5.21 0.61
C LEU A 31 7.34 6.11 1.80
N SER A 32 8.18 5.70 2.74
CA SER A 32 8.47 6.45 3.98
C SER A 32 8.82 7.93 3.72
N ASP A 33 9.64 8.20 2.70
CA ASP A 33 10.05 9.57 2.31
C ASP A 33 8.90 10.40 1.70
N ARG A 34 7.93 9.72 1.06
CA ARG A 34 6.82 10.34 0.31
C ARG A 34 5.52 10.39 1.11
N PHE A 35 5.40 9.56 2.14
CA PHE A 35 4.22 9.41 2.98
C PHE A 35 4.59 9.40 4.47
N PRO A 36 5.14 10.52 4.99
CA PRO A 36 5.57 10.63 6.38
C PRO A 36 4.38 10.58 7.35
N GLU A 37 4.64 10.24 8.62
CA GLU A 37 3.61 10.09 9.67
C GLU A 37 2.62 11.26 9.75
N GLY A 38 3.12 12.50 9.66
CA GLY A 38 2.24 13.69 9.68
C GLY A 38 1.20 13.72 8.55
N ARG A 39 1.53 13.14 7.39
CA ARG A 39 0.58 12.98 6.27
C ARG A 39 -0.35 11.79 6.48
N GLN A 40 0.11 10.74 7.15
CA GLN A 40 -0.70 9.55 7.46
C GLN A 40 -1.89 9.88 8.38
N GLN A 41 -1.75 10.87 9.26
CA GLN A 41 -2.81 11.32 10.17
C GLN A 41 -4.05 11.88 9.45
N ALA A 42 -3.97 12.19 8.15
CA ALA A 42 -5.10 12.60 7.34
C ALA A 42 -6.00 11.42 6.89
N PHE A 43 -5.58 10.18 7.16
CA PHE A 43 -6.26 8.96 6.73
C PHE A 43 -6.81 8.17 7.92
N LEU A 44 -7.71 7.24 7.64
CA LEU A 44 -8.22 6.32 8.66
C LEU A 44 -7.07 5.45 9.20
N PRO A 45 -6.93 5.29 10.53
CA PRO A 45 -5.83 4.52 11.10
C PRO A 45 -5.73 3.09 10.57
N GLY A 46 -6.87 2.39 10.46
CA GLY A 46 -6.90 1.02 9.92
C GLY A 46 -6.46 0.93 8.46
N SER A 47 -6.77 1.95 7.64
CA SER A 47 -6.33 1.99 6.24
C SER A 47 -4.83 2.23 6.11
N VAL A 48 -4.22 3.00 7.03
CA VAL A 48 -2.76 3.19 7.10
C VAL A 48 -2.08 1.91 7.60
N GLU A 49 -2.64 1.26 8.61
CA GLU A 49 -2.14 -0.01 9.13
C GLU A 49 -2.10 -1.09 8.03
N ALA A 50 -3.17 -1.19 7.24
CA ALA A 50 -3.31 -2.22 6.20
C ALA A 50 -2.28 -2.12 5.05
N ILE A 51 -1.69 -0.94 4.83
CA ILE A 51 -0.62 -0.72 3.84
C ILE A 51 0.78 -0.66 4.47
N THR A 52 0.88 -0.90 5.78
CA THR A 52 2.14 -0.84 6.52
C THR A 52 2.72 -2.24 6.67
N TYR A 53 3.98 -2.41 6.28
CA TYR A 53 4.73 -3.65 6.45
C TYR A 53 6.07 -3.35 7.13
N HIS A 54 6.41 -4.09 8.18
CA HIS A 54 7.60 -3.84 9.02
C HIS A 54 7.77 -2.36 9.44
N GLY A 55 6.66 -1.69 9.78
CA GLY A 55 6.65 -0.29 10.23
C GLY A 55 6.84 0.75 9.14
N LYS A 56 6.82 0.34 7.86
CA LYS A 56 6.99 1.23 6.71
C LYS A 56 5.77 1.20 5.80
N PRO A 57 5.32 2.34 5.25
CA PRO A 57 4.21 2.37 4.31
C PRO A 57 4.68 1.92 2.92
N TYR A 58 3.92 1.03 2.29
CA TYR A 58 4.18 0.54 0.92
C TYR A 58 3.06 0.91 -0.08
N GLY A 59 2.11 1.75 0.34
CA GLY A 59 1.01 2.19 -0.49
C GLY A 59 0.44 3.55 -0.07
N MET A 60 -0.63 3.97 -0.75
CA MET A 60 -1.41 5.14 -0.35
C MET A 60 -2.88 4.71 -0.26
N PRO A 61 -3.58 4.95 0.86
CA PRO A 61 -4.99 4.56 0.98
C PRO A 61 -5.84 5.33 -0.05
N TRP A 62 -6.73 4.62 -0.75
CA TRP A 62 -7.57 5.21 -1.80
C TRP A 62 -9.05 4.86 -1.61
N TYR A 63 -9.40 3.56 -1.63
CA TYR A 63 -10.74 3.09 -1.26
C TYR A 63 -10.70 2.32 0.06
N THR A 64 -11.77 2.43 0.84
CA THR A 64 -11.97 1.62 2.05
C THR A 64 -13.41 1.13 2.01
N ASP A 65 -13.57 -0.17 1.78
CA ASP A 65 -14.86 -0.82 1.83
C ASP A 65 -15.15 -1.30 3.25
N THR A 66 -16.37 -1.03 3.73
CA THR A 66 -16.84 -1.53 5.02
C THR A 66 -18.16 -2.26 4.80
N GLY A 67 -18.18 -3.56 5.07
CA GLY A 67 -19.44 -4.29 5.21
C GLY A 67 -20.12 -3.87 6.52
N LEU A 68 -21.32 -3.30 6.45
CA LEU A 68 -22.23 -3.24 7.59
C LEU A 68 -22.98 -4.58 7.68
N LEU A 69 -22.89 -5.24 8.83
CA LEU A 69 -23.68 -6.42 9.19
C LEU A 69 -25.01 -5.98 9.83
#